data_AF-A0A822F177-F1
#
_entry.id   AF-A0A822F177-F1
#
_cell.length_a   1.000
_cell.length_b   1.000
_cell.length_c   1.000
_cell.angle_alpha   90.00
_cell.angle_beta   90.00
_cell.angle_gamma   90.00
#
_symmetry.space_group_name_H-M   'P 1'
#
loop_
_entity.id
_entity.type
_entity.pdbx_description
1 polymer ?
#
loop_
_entity_poly.entity_id
_entity_poly.type
_entity_poly.pdbx_seq_one_letter_code
_entity_poly.pdbx_strand_id
1 'polypeptide(L)'
;KANIDVAPFHTSTKVNELIRDIENTFTDSLESGNRAEAMKRLRVPPLEEKTSPMVAFRLGLFVGMLCLLLPAIFAFANQLHTSKLNKALEWRAALLLYRSTCLIIVQIIFSGINVYGWSKSGVNHILIFEIDPRHHLTYQRILEVGTSLLVLWFLSFIGFILASYFGSYPFIQPLIFVGLLILFVINPIPIFYRDARFWFIKKLARVFSSPFHPVGFTDFWLGDHTWWSTDMTSPSTSHTGFCAGWTEIFLQAILMMLPSWFRFAQCLRRYRDTKQAFPHLTNAGKYASGFFVVITNSLRRGTITKYVNNKMANPFLYLWVLAAIIGTVYKLTWDLKMDWGFFDKKAGKNKYLREQLVYPSKKFYYAAIVENVLFRFAWIINLFIYFDEHSAEYNDVIGFCFGFVEIFRRFIWNFFRLENEHLNNCGQFRAVRDISISPMSTGIDYKLIDYKLRKQPGIRNRRRIAPSETIVEEDITSMGDISTRDEPNNETESFIQYFIPTYDTARIDSVNEINKQPEDTLSTDTHSLTLQNESDLPNGTAEV
;
A
#
# COMPACT_ATOMS: atom_id res chain seq x y z
N LYS A 1 -9.66 -38.98 16.80
CA LYS A 1 -11.08 -38.58 16.62
C LYS A 1 -11.86 -38.68 17.94
N ALA A 2 -11.86 -39.83 18.64
CA ALA A 2 -12.63 -40.02 19.89
C ALA A 2 -12.41 -38.98 21.01
N ASN A 3 -11.23 -38.36 21.12
CA ASN A 3 -10.95 -37.36 22.18
C ASN A 3 -11.34 -35.92 21.81
N ILE A 4 -11.75 -35.65 20.57
CA ILE A 4 -12.15 -34.30 20.14
C ILE A 4 -13.62 -34.05 20.51
N ASP A 5 -14.47 -35.06 20.34
CA ASP A 5 -15.93 -34.91 20.49
C ASP A 5 -16.36 -34.62 21.94
N VAL A 6 -15.56 -35.08 22.91
CA VAL A 6 -15.74 -34.86 24.37
C VAL A 6 -14.89 -33.71 24.92
N ALA A 7 -14.02 -33.10 24.11
CA ALA A 7 -13.14 -32.05 24.61
C ALA A 7 -13.93 -30.77 24.96
N PRO A 8 -13.56 -30.04 26.04
CA PRO A 8 -14.28 -28.85 26.48
C PRO A 8 -14.43 -27.76 25.41
N PHE A 9 -13.47 -27.62 24.50
CA PHE A 9 -13.56 -26.65 23.40
C PHE A 9 -14.59 -27.05 22.32
N HIS A 10 -14.99 -28.33 22.26
CA HIS A 10 -16.00 -28.86 21.35
C HIS A 10 -17.40 -28.89 22.00
N THR A 11 -17.48 -29.17 23.30
CA THR A 11 -18.76 -29.29 24.03
C THR A 11 -19.25 -27.99 24.67
N SER A 12 -18.37 -27.01 24.89
CA SER A 12 -18.72 -25.75 25.55
C SER A 12 -19.60 -24.85 24.69
N THR A 13 -20.82 -24.56 25.16
CA THR A 13 -21.73 -23.56 24.57
C THR A 13 -21.34 -22.12 24.89
N LYS A 14 -20.38 -21.90 25.79
CA LYS A 14 -20.01 -20.56 26.29
C LYS A 14 -19.60 -19.57 25.19
N VAL A 15 -18.99 -20.06 24.11
CA VAL A 15 -18.67 -19.21 22.94
C VAL A 15 -19.94 -18.77 22.23
N ASN A 16 -20.92 -19.66 22.06
CA ASN A 16 -22.21 -19.34 21.44
C ASN A 16 -23.03 -18.39 22.31
N GLU A 17 -22.96 -18.54 23.64
CA GLU A 17 -23.56 -17.61 24.60
C GLU A 17 -22.93 -16.22 24.48
N LEU A 18 -21.60 -16.11 24.52
CA LEU A 18 -20.88 -14.84 24.34
C LEU A 18 -21.18 -14.17 22.98
N ILE A 19 -21.33 -14.96 21.91
CA ILE A 19 -21.74 -14.44 20.60
C ILE A 19 -23.14 -13.83 20.71
N ARG A 20 -24.11 -14.55 21.30
CA ARG A 20 -25.48 -14.04 21.48
C ARG A 20 -25.53 -12.79 22.36
N ASP A 21 -24.75 -12.75 23.44
CA ASP A 21 -24.69 -11.60 24.34
C ASP A 21 -24.13 -10.36 23.63
N ILE A 22 -23.08 -10.52 22.83
CA ILE A 22 -22.53 -9.45 21.99
C ILE A 22 -23.56 -9.01 20.95
N GLU A 23 -24.24 -9.96 20.28
CA GLU A 23 -25.27 -9.67 19.29
C GLU A 23 -26.41 -8.85 19.88
N ASN A 24 -26.91 -9.24 21.05
CA ASN A 24 -28.01 -8.55 21.74
C ASN A 24 -27.55 -7.17 22.26
N THR A 25 -26.40 -7.11 22.93
CA THR A 25 -25.84 -5.85 23.45
C THR A 25 -25.61 -4.84 22.33
N PHE A 26 -25.06 -5.29 21.19
CA PHE A 26 -24.81 -4.44 20.03
C PHE A 26 -26.13 -3.99 19.39
N THR A 27 -27.12 -4.89 19.29
CA THR A 27 -28.45 -4.57 18.77
C THR A 27 -29.13 -3.50 19.60
N ASP A 28 -29.15 -3.67 20.92
CA ASP A 28 -29.89 -2.79 21.82
C ASP A 28 -29.17 -1.47 22.05
N SER A 29 -27.84 -1.50 22.18
CA SER A 29 -27.05 -0.30 22.56
C SER A 29 -26.60 0.55 21.38
N LEU A 30 -26.37 -0.05 20.20
CA LEU A 30 -25.75 0.65 19.05
C LEU A 30 -26.65 0.78 17.82
N GLU A 31 -27.65 -0.08 17.68
CA GLU A 31 -28.58 -0.06 16.53
C GLU A 31 -30.05 0.13 16.96
N SER A 32 -30.28 0.63 18.18
CA SER A 32 -31.60 0.98 18.72
C SER A 32 -32.64 -0.14 18.58
N GLY A 33 -32.23 -1.39 18.78
CA GLY A 33 -33.09 -2.57 18.67
C GLY A 33 -33.17 -3.18 17.25
N ASN A 34 -32.54 -2.59 16.24
CA ASN A 34 -32.55 -3.13 14.87
C ASN A 34 -31.56 -4.29 14.70
N ARG A 35 -32.02 -5.51 15.00
CA ARG A 35 -31.20 -6.73 14.91
C ARG A 35 -30.64 -6.96 13.50
N ALA A 36 -31.39 -6.63 12.45
CA ALA A 36 -30.94 -6.85 11.07
C ALA A 36 -29.72 -6.00 10.73
N GLU A 37 -29.72 -4.73 11.13
CA GLU A 37 -28.59 -3.83 10.92
C GLU A 37 -27.40 -4.21 11.82
N ALA A 38 -27.67 -4.57 13.07
CA ALA A 38 -26.67 -5.07 14.01
C ALA A 38 -25.95 -6.32 13.47
N MET A 39 -26.70 -7.30 12.97
CA MET A 39 -26.10 -8.51 12.41
C MET A 39 -25.34 -8.22 11.12
N LYS A 40 -25.81 -7.29 10.30
CA LYS A 40 -25.09 -6.83 9.09
C LYS A 40 -23.75 -6.18 9.46
N ARG A 41 -23.66 -5.50 10.61
CA ARG A 41 -22.42 -4.88 11.10
C ARG A 41 -21.53 -5.85 11.89
N LEU A 42 -22.08 -6.82 12.60
CA LEU A 42 -21.30 -7.80 13.35
C LEU A 42 -20.74 -8.91 12.46
N ARG A 43 -21.44 -9.27 11.38
CA ARG A 43 -20.92 -10.23 10.40
C ARG A 43 -19.71 -9.64 9.71
N VAL A 44 -18.57 -10.33 9.85
CA VAL A 44 -17.41 -10.08 9.01
C VAL A 44 -17.81 -10.43 7.57
N PRO A 45 -17.66 -9.53 6.60
CA PRO A 45 -17.87 -9.86 5.20
C PRO A 45 -17.05 -11.11 4.85
N PRO A 46 -17.55 -12.02 4.00
CA PRO A 46 -16.77 -13.17 3.57
C PRO A 46 -15.40 -12.70 3.05
N LEU A 47 -14.33 -13.37 3.51
CA LEU A 47 -12.95 -13.06 3.11
C LEU A 47 -12.74 -13.22 1.59
N GLU A 48 -13.62 -13.98 0.93
CA GLU A 48 -13.69 -14.06 -0.52
C GLU A 48 -14.46 -12.86 -1.09
N GLU A 49 -13.72 -11.98 -1.77
CA GLU A 49 -14.28 -10.86 -2.52
C GLU A 49 -15.27 -11.36 -3.57
N LYS A 50 -16.55 -10.99 -3.44
CA LYS A 50 -17.57 -11.29 -4.45
C LYS A 50 -17.21 -10.60 -5.77
N THR A 51 -17.05 -11.39 -6.82
CA THR A 51 -16.77 -10.90 -8.17
C THR A 51 -18.00 -10.23 -8.75
N SER A 52 -17.86 -9.01 -9.26
CA SER A 52 -18.95 -8.36 -9.99
C SER A 52 -18.89 -8.80 -11.47
N PRO A 53 -19.94 -9.45 -12.01
CA PRO A 53 -19.93 -9.93 -13.39
C PRO A 53 -19.66 -8.82 -14.41
N MET A 54 -20.23 -7.63 -14.17
CA MET A 54 -20.04 -6.49 -15.05
C MET A 54 -18.60 -5.95 -15.03
N VAL A 55 -17.94 -5.96 -13.87
CA VAL A 55 -16.52 -5.57 -13.76
C VAL A 55 -15.65 -6.58 -14.52
N ALA A 56 -15.93 -7.88 -14.37
CA ALA A 56 -15.22 -8.93 -15.10
C ALA A 56 -15.40 -8.80 -16.63
N PHE A 57 -16.63 -8.51 -17.09
CA PHE A 57 -16.91 -8.26 -18.51
C PHE A 57 -16.12 -7.06 -19.05
N ARG A 58 -16.18 -5.90 -18.37
CA ARG A 58 -15.44 -4.70 -18.80
C ARG A 58 -13.93 -4.91 -18.77
N LEU A 59 -13.41 -5.58 -17.75
CA LEU A 59 -12.00 -5.98 -17.69
C LEU A 59 -11.62 -6.86 -18.90
N GLY A 60 -12.43 -7.87 -19.20
CA GLY A 60 -12.24 -8.73 -20.38
C GLY A 60 -12.27 -7.93 -21.70
N LEU A 61 -13.19 -6.98 -21.83
CA LEU A 61 -13.28 -6.07 -22.98
C LEU A 61 -12.01 -5.21 -23.11
N PHE A 62 -11.52 -4.61 -22.03
CA PHE A 62 -10.29 -3.81 -22.07
C PHE A 62 -9.07 -4.65 -22.44
N VAL A 63 -8.92 -5.85 -21.85
CA VAL A 63 -7.85 -6.79 -22.21
C VAL A 63 -7.96 -7.21 -23.68
N GLY A 64 -9.17 -7.51 -24.17
CA GLY A 64 -9.41 -7.83 -25.58
C GLY A 64 -9.01 -6.70 -26.52
N MET A 65 -9.36 -5.45 -26.20
CA MET A 65 -8.92 -4.27 -26.97
C MET A 65 -7.40 -4.12 -26.96
N LEU A 66 -6.72 -4.35 -25.84
CA LEU A 66 -5.26 -4.32 -25.76
C LEU A 66 -4.60 -5.37 -26.67
N CYS A 67 -5.16 -6.58 -26.72
CA CYS A 67 -4.70 -7.64 -27.63
C CYS A 67 -4.80 -7.27 -29.11
N LEU A 68 -5.74 -6.39 -29.48
CA LEU A 68 -5.91 -5.89 -30.86
C LEU A 68 -5.04 -4.65 -31.13
N LEU A 69 -4.97 -3.71 -30.19
CA LEU A 69 -4.26 -2.43 -30.34
C LEU A 69 -2.73 -2.64 -30.42
N LEU A 70 -2.17 -3.57 -29.65
CA LEU A 70 -0.73 -3.83 -29.61
C LEU A 70 -0.17 -4.25 -30.99
N PRO A 71 -0.69 -5.31 -31.66
CA PRO A 71 -0.25 -5.66 -33.00
C PRO A 71 -0.56 -4.57 -34.05
N ALA A 72 -1.70 -3.90 -33.94
CA ALA A 72 -2.09 -2.85 -34.89
C ALA A 72 -1.10 -1.68 -34.89
N ILE A 73 -0.62 -1.26 -33.72
CA ILE A 73 0.39 -0.20 -33.59
C ILE A 73 1.72 -0.64 -34.19
N PHE A 74 2.14 -1.88 -33.93
CA PHE A 74 3.38 -2.39 -34.49
C PHE A 74 3.32 -2.47 -36.02
N ALA A 75 2.22 -2.97 -36.57
CA ALA A 75 1.99 -3.02 -38.02
C ALA A 75 1.97 -1.61 -38.64
N PHE A 76 1.28 -0.67 -38.00
CA PHE A 76 1.20 0.72 -38.47
C PHE A 76 2.56 1.43 -38.40
N ALA A 77 3.31 1.26 -37.32
CA ALA A 77 4.66 1.80 -37.18
C ALA A 77 5.62 1.23 -38.24
N ASN A 78 5.54 -0.07 -38.52
CA ASN A 78 6.33 -0.71 -39.57
C ASN A 78 5.99 -0.16 -40.96
N GLN A 79 4.69 0.03 -41.26
CA GLN A 79 4.23 0.60 -42.53
C GLN A 79 4.75 2.03 -42.73
N LEU A 80 4.75 2.86 -41.68
CA LEU A 80 5.29 4.21 -41.71
C LEU A 80 6.81 4.23 -41.93
N HIS A 81 7.54 3.28 -41.35
CA HIS A 81 8.97 3.13 -41.60
C HIS A 81 9.27 2.77 -43.06
N THR A 82 8.52 1.82 -43.64
CA THR A 82 8.73 1.36 -45.02
C THR A 82 8.33 2.39 -46.08
N SER A 83 7.38 3.27 -45.79
CA SER A 83 6.81 4.18 -46.79
C SER A 83 7.67 5.40 -47.11
N LYS A 84 8.85 5.57 -46.48
CA LYS A 84 9.80 6.68 -46.71
C LYS A 84 9.15 8.08 -46.78
N LEU A 85 7.98 8.27 -46.16
CA LEU A 85 7.30 9.56 -46.14
C LEU A 85 8.13 10.50 -45.26
N ASN A 86 8.65 11.58 -45.85
CA ASN A 86 9.62 12.54 -45.29
C ASN A 86 9.12 13.39 -44.09
N LYS A 87 8.18 12.91 -43.28
CA LYS A 87 7.97 13.41 -41.92
C LYS A 87 8.43 12.33 -40.96
N ALA A 88 9.72 12.36 -40.62
CA ALA A 88 10.29 11.45 -39.64
C ALA A 88 9.48 11.58 -38.34
N LEU A 89 8.71 10.56 -38.00
CA LEU A 89 8.07 10.45 -36.70
C LEU A 89 9.16 10.66 -35.64
N GLU A 90 8.99 11.66 -34.78
CA GLU A 90 9.92 11.93 -33.68
C GLU A 90 9.75 10.86 -32.58
N TRP A 91 10.16 9.63 -32.89
CA TRP A 91 9.99 8.45 -32.03
C TRP A 91 10.66 8.66 -30.66
N ARG A 92 11.77 9.41 -30.60
CA ARG A 92 12.45 9.78 -29.36
C ARG A 92 11.57 10.67 -28.49
N ALA A 93 10.98 11.71 -29.07
CA ALA A 93 10.07 12.60 -28.34
C ALA A 93 8.83 11.83 -27.86
N ALA A 94 8.27 10.96 -28.71
CA ALA A 94 7.15 10.10 -28.34
C ALA A 94 7.49 9.20 -27.14
N LEU A 95 8.65 8.52 -27.19
CA LEU A 95 9.12 7.67 -26.10
C LEU A 95 9.29 8.45 -24.80
N LEU A 96 9.92 9.63 -24.85
CA LEU A 96 10.16 10.47 -23.68
C LEU A 96 8.87 10.97 -23.02
N LEU A 97 7.85 11.33 -23.83
CA LEU A 97 6.59 11.86 -23.35
C LEU A 97 5.65 10.77 -22.81
N TYR A 98 5.65 9.59 -23.42
CA TYR A 98 4.73 8.51 -23.07
C TYR A 98 5.31 7.46 -22.09
N ARG A 99 6.64 7.39 -21.91
CA ARG A 99 7.27 6.38 -21.02
C ARG A 99 6.76 6.46 -19.59
N SER A 100 6.79 7.63 -18.95
CA SER A 100 6.50 7.75 -17.52
C SER A 100 5.04 7.42 -17.22
N THR A 101 4.12 7.87 -18.08
CA THR A 101 2.69 7.56 -17.94
C THR A 101 2.40 6.09 -18.20
N CYS A 102 3.06 5.47 -19.19
CA CYS A 102 2.96 4.03 -19.45
C CYS A 102 3.36 3.21 -18.22
N LEU A 103 4.53 3.52 -17.68
CA LEU A 103 5.10 2.82 -16.54
C LEU A 103 4.22 2.96 -15.28
N ILE A 104 3.63 4.14 -15.03
CA ILE A 104 2.66 4.34 -13.94
C ILE A 104 1.43 3.43 -14.12
N ILE A 105 0.89 3.34 -15.33
CA ILE A 105 -0.29 2.51 -15.62
C ILE A 105 0.04 1.03 -15.43
N VAL A 106 1.20 0.57 -15.91
CA VAL A 106 1.69 -0.80 -15.70
C VAL A 106 1.84 -1.11 -14.21
N GLN A 107 2.34 -0.15 -13.42
CA GLN A 107 2.44 -0.31 -11.97
C GLN A 107 1.07 -0.46 -11.28
N ILE A 108 0.02 0.20 -11.77
CA ILE A 108 -1.37 0.02 -11.30
C ILE A 108 -1.89 -1.37 -11.65
N ILE A 109 -1.60 -1.88 -12.85
CA ILE A 109 -1.98 -3.24 -13.23
C ILE A 109 -1.27 -4.26 -12.32
N PHE A 110 0.03 -4.10 -12.10
CA PHE A 110 0.82 -4.95 -11.21
C PHE A 110 0.36 -4.87 -9.75
N SER A 111 -0.10 -3.72 -9.27
CA SER A 111 -0.69 -3.62 -7.92
C SER A 111 -2.00 -4.40 -7.83
N GLY A 112 -2.82 -4.40 -8.89
CA GLY A 112 -4.01 -5.26 -8.98
C GLY A 112 -3.66 -6.77 -8.90
N ILE A 113 -2.62 -7.21 -9.61
CA ILE A 113 -2.14 -8.59 -9.55
C ILE A 113 -1.59 -8.94 -8.15
N ASN A 114 -0.87 -8.00 -7.52
CA ASN A 114 -0.39 -8.17 -6.15
C ASN A 114 -1.56 -8.37 -5.17
N VAL A 115 -2.60 -7.55 -5.24
CA VAL A 115 -3.81 -7.69 -4.40
C VAL A 115 -4.46 -9.06 -4.64
N TYR A 116 -4.60 -9.50 -5.89
CA TYR A 116 -5.10 -10.84 -6.20
C TYR A 116 -4.26 -11.94 -5.52
N GLY A 117 -2.93 -11.89 -5.67
CA GLY A 117 -2.06 -12.92 -5.11
C GLY A 117 -2.01 -12.89 -3.57
N TRP A 118 -2.12 -11.71 -2.94
CA TRP A 118 -2.26 -11.59 -1.49
C TRP A 118 -3.58 -12.19 -0.99
N SER A 119 -4.70 -11.83 -1.60
CA SER A 119 -6.03 -12.37 -1.25
C SER A 119 -6.06 -13.89 -1.41
N LYS A 120 -5.54 -14.42 -2.53
CA LYS A 120 -5.49 -15.87 -2.79
C LYS A 120 -4.61 -16.63 -1.80
N SER A 121 -3.55 -16.01 -1.31
CA SER A 121 -2.59 -16.65 -0.39
C SER A 121 -2.93 -16.41 1.09
N GLY A 122 -4.03 -15.73 1.40
CA GLY A 122 -4.45 -15.44 2.77
C GLY A 122 -3.65 -14.32 3.46
N VAL A 123 -2.89 -13.51 2.71
CA VAL A 123 -2.17 -12.36 3.26
C VAL A 123 -3.16 -11.21 3.51
N ASN A 124 -3.34 -10.82 4.77
CA ASN A 124 -4.28 -9.78 5.18
C ASN A 124 -3.79 -8.36 4.85
N HIS A 125 -3.81 -8.03 3.56
CA HIS A 125 -3.38 -6.74 3.03
C HIS A 125 -4.29 -5.58 3.47
N ILE A 126 -5.59 -5.83 3.68
CA ILE A 126 -6.57 -4.84 4.17
C ILE A 126 -6.12 -4.30 5.54
N LEU A 127 -5.77 -5.21 6.46
CA LEU A 127 -5.26 -4.83 7.78
C LEU A 127 -3.92 -4.11 7.69
N ILE A 128 -2.98 -4.62 6.89
CA ILE A 128 -1.62 -4.04 6.77
C ILE A 128 -1.67 -2.61 6.26
N PHE A 129 -2.54 -2.33 5.28
CA PHE A 129 -2.69 -0.99 4.72
C PHE A 129 -3.67 -0.09 5.49
N GLU A 130 -4.28 -0.61 6.56
CA GLU A 130 -5.30 0.08 7.36
C GLU A 130 -6.47 0.57 6.49
N ILE A 131 -6.94 -0.29 5.58
CA ILE A 131 -8.06 -0.01 4.68
C ILE A 131 -9.36 -0.50 5.34
N ASP A 132 -10.47 0.20 5.10
CA ASP A 132 -11.79 -0.27 5.55
C ASP A 132 -12.16 -1.61 4.86
N PRO A 133 -12.39 -2.70 5.61
CA PRO A 133 -12.79 -4.00 5.06
C PRO A 133 -14.13 -3.99 4.31
N ARG A 134 -14.98 -2.98 4.52
CA ARG A 134 -16.27 -2.87 3.83
C ARG A 134 -16.21 -2.02 2.57
N HIS A 135 -15.28 -1.07 2.54
CA HIS A 135 -15.15 -0.08 1.48
C HIS A 135 -13.70 -0.06 0.96
N HIS A 136 -13.35 -1.10 0.20
CA HIS A 136 -12.08 -1.17 -0.50
C HIS A 136 -12.26 -1.53 -1.97
N LEU A 137 -11.24 -1.21 -2.76
CA LEU A 137 -11.18 -1.69 -4.13
C LEU A 137 -10.77 -3.16 -4.13
N THR A 138 -11.55 -3.97 -4.84
CA THR A 138 -11.19 -5.35 -5.16
C THR A 138 -10.09 -5.38 -6.21
N TYR A 139 -9.34 -6.48 -6.30
CA TYR A 139 -8.28 -6.63 -7.32
C TYR A 139 -8.83 -6.43 -8.75
N GLN A 140 -10.05 -6.89 -9.03
CA GLN A 140 -10.70 -6.77 -10.33
C GLN A 140 -10.94 -5.31 -10.72
N ARG A 141 -11.37 -4.47 -9.76
CA ARG A 141 -11.60 -3.03 -10.00
C ARG A 141 -10.29 -2.30 -10.23
N ILE A 142 -9.21 -2.68 -9.53
CA ILE A 142 -7.88 -2.11 -9.75
C ILE A 142 -7.39 -2.47 -11.17
N LEU A 143 -7.53 -3.74 -11.57
CA LEU A 143 -7.17 -4.20 -12.92
C LEU A 143 -8.02 -3.53 -14.00
N GLU A 144 -9.32 -3.34 -13.77
CA GLU A 144 -10.23 -2.63 -14.67
C GLU A 144 -9.76 -1.18 -14.89
N VAL A 145 -9.42 -0.46 -13.83
CA VAL A 145 -8.88 0.90 -13.93
C VAL A 145 -7.54 0.90 -14.66
N GLY A 146 -6.61 0.01 -14.30
CA GLY A 146 -5.30 -0.06 -14.95
C GLY A 146 -5.40 -0.37 -16.46
N THR A 147 -6.21 -1.36 -16.84
CA THR A 147 -6.38 -1.78 -18.24
C THR A 147 -7.14 -0.74 -19.07
N SER A 148 -8.17 -0.08 -18.52
CA SER A 148 -8.86 1.01 -19.21
C SER A 148 -7.95 2.21 -19.45
N LEU A 149 -7.13 2.61 -18.48
CA LEU A 149 -6.12 3.65 -18.66
C LEU A 149 -5.07 3.27 -19.70
N LEU A 150 -4.68 1.99 -19.77
CA LEU A 150 -3.74 1.51 -20.78
C LEU A 150 -4.33 1.55 -22.20
N VAL A 151 -5.62 1.23 -22.35
CA VAL A 151 -6.33 1.40 -23.63
C VAL A 151 -6.33 2.87 -24.04
N LEU A 152 -6.66 3.79 -23.13
CA LEU A 152 -6.62 5.23 -23.40
C LEU A 152 -5.20 5.72 -23.75
N TRP A 153 -4.18 5.16 -23.11
CA TRP A 153 -2.78 5.44 -23.44
C TRP A 153 -2.46 5.04 -24.88
N PHE A 154 -2.86 3.84 -25.32
CA PHE A 154 -2.65 3.38 -26.69
C PHE A 154 -3.43 4.21 -27.71
N LEU A 155 -4.67 4.59 -27.40
CA LEU A 155 -5.47 5.49 -28.25
C LEU A 155 -4.80 6.86 -28.40
N SER A 156 -4.29 7.43 -27.30
CA SER A 156 -3.53 8.68 -27.34
C SER A 156 -2.25 8.53 -28.16
N PHE A 157 -1.51 7.43 -28.00
CA PHE A 157 -0.29 7.15 -28.77
C PHE A 157 -0.57 6.99 -30.27
N ILE A 158 -1.64 6.28 -30.66
CA ILE A 158 -2.10 6.22 -32.04
C ILE A 158 -2.44 7.63 -32.54
N GLY A 159 -3.15 8.41 -31.74
CA GLY A 159 -3.46 9.81 -32.04
C GLY A 159 -2.21 10.65 -32.29
N PHE A 160 -1.13 10.44 -31.51
CA PHE A 160 0.16 11.09 -31.72
C PHE A 160 0.75 10.72 -33.09
N ILE A 161 0.81 9.42 -33.42
CA ILE A 161 1.35 8.95 -34.69
C ILE A 161 0.54 9.50 -35.87
N LEU A 162 -0.80 9.46 -35.78
CA LEU A 162 -1.68 9.99 -36.81
C LEU A 162 -1.52 11.51 -36.97
N ALA A 163 -1.42 12.26 -35.87
CA ALA A 163 -1.19 13.70 -35.92
C ALA A 163 0.16 14.03 -36.60
N SER A 164 1.22 13.27 -36.30
CA SER A 164 2.52 13.39 -36.99
C SER A 164 2.38 13.10 -38.49
N TYR A 165 1.63 12.07 -38.86
CA TYR A 165 1.40 11.67 -40.25
C TYR A 165 0.64 12.75 -41.04
N PHE A 166 -0.48 13.25 -40.51
CA PHE A 166 -1.30 14.27 -41.14
C PHE A 166 -0.73 15.69 -41.02
N GLY A 167 0.39 15.88 -40.32
CA GLY A 167 1.02 17.20 -40.15
C GLY A 167 0.29 18.14 -39.20
N SER A 168 -0.54 17.60 -38.30
CA SER A 168 -1.10 18.32 -37.16
C SER A 168 -0.05 18.44 -36.04
N TYR A 169 -0.35 19.13 -34.94
CA TYR A 169 0.53 19.24 -33.77
C TYR A 169 0.49 17.96 -32.91
N PRO A 170 1.49 17.05 -32.98
CA PRO A 170 1.38 15.74 -32.33
C PRO A 170 1.51 15.82 -30.81
N PHE A 171 2.24 16.80 -30.28
CA PHE A 171 2.49 16.98 -28.84
C PHE A 171 1.24 17.35 -28.03
N ILE A 172 0.15 17.74 -28.68
CA ILE A 172 -1.14 17.98 -28.02
C ILE A 172 -1.70 16.67 -27.44
N GLN A 173 -1.47 15.52 -28.09
CA GLN A 173 -2.01 14.24 -27.65
C GLN A 173 -1.51 13.76 -26.28
N PRO A 174 -0.19 13.72 -26.01
CA PRO A 174 0.31 13.36 -24.68
C PRO A 174 -0.10 14.40 -23.62
N LEU A 175 -0.22 15.69 -23.99
CA LEU A 175 -0.69 16.73 -23.08
C LEU A 175 -2.15 16.52 -22.66
N ILE A 176 -3.04 16.24 -23.64
CA ILE A 176 -4.44 15.88 -23.37
C ILE A 176 -4.49 14.65 -22.46
N PHE A 177 -3.70 13.62 -22.74
CA PHE A 177 -3.69 12.40 -21.94
C PHE A 177 -3.24 12.64 -20.49
N VAL A 178 -2.17 13.40 -20.28
CA VAL A 178 -1.73 13.78 -18.92
C VAL A 178 -2.80 14.62 -18.23
N GLY A 179 -3.42 15.57 -18.93
CA GLY A 179 -4.56 16.34 -18.43
C GLY A 179 -5.72 15.45 -17.99
N LEU A 180 -6.07 14.44 -18.80
CA LEU A 180 -7.10 13.46 -18.47
C LEU A 180 -6.76 12.63 -17.24
N LEU A 181 -5.49 12.21 -17.06
CA LEU A 181 -5.06 11.51 -15.85
C LEU A 181 -5.17 12.39 -14.60
N ILE A 182 -4.76 13.65 -14.69
CA ILE A 182 -4.86 14.62 -13.59
C ILE A 182 -6.33 14.83 -13.24
N LEU A 183 -7.16 15.14 -14.23
CA LEU A 183 -8.61 15.33 -14.06
C LEU A 183 -9.25 14.07 -13.47
N PHE A 184 -8.90 12.88 -13.94
CA PHE A 184 -9.39 11.63 -13.39
C PHE A 184 -9.09 11.51 -11.89
N VAL A 185 -7.87 11.81 -11.46
CA VAL A 185 -7.45 11.68 -10.05
C VAL A 185 -8.13 12.72 -9.15
N ILE A 186 -8.16 14.00 -9.56
CA ILE A 186 -8.69 15.11 -8.73
C ILE A 186 -10.21 15.26 -8.79
N ASN A 187 -10.89 14.55 -9.69
CA ASN A 187 -12.33 14.70 -9.90
C ASN A 187 -13.14 14.50 -8.59
N PRO A 188 -13.87 15.53 -8.12
CA PRO A 188 -14.63 15.48 -6.87
C PRO A 188 -15.97 14.75 -7.01
N ILE A 189 -16.46 14.54 -8.24
CA ILE A 189 -17.75 13.91 -8.51
C ILE A 189 -17.70 12.44 -8.03
N PRO A 190 -18.77 11.90 -7.39
CA PRO A 190 -18.83 10.53 -6.85
C PRO A 190 -18.94 9.44 -7.94
N ILE A 191 -18.14 9.58 -9.00
CA ILE A 191 -17.97 8.62 -10.09
C ILE A 191 -16.53 8.10 -10.08
N PHE A 192 -16.29 6.95 -10.71
CA PHE A 192 -14.94 6.37 -10.85
C PHE A 192 -14.15 6.25 -9.54
N TYR A 193 -14.78 5.64 -8.53
CA TYR A 193 -14.13 5.26 -7.27
C TYR A 193 -13.54 6.45 -6.48
N ARG A 194 -14.32 7.53 -6.33
CA ARG A 194 -13.92 8.78 -5.64
C ARG A 194 -13.14 8.56 -4.36
N ASP A 195 -13.65 7.75 -3.42
CA ASP A 195 -13.05 7.61 -2.10
C ASP A 195 -11.65 6.98 -2.18
N ALA A 196 -11.42 6.05 -3.11
CA ALA A 196 -10.10 5.48 -3.35
C ALA A 196 -9.13 6.51 -3.96
N ARG A 197 -9.61 7.38 -4.86
CA ARG A 197 -8.78 8.45 -5.45
C ARG A 197 -8.35 9.47 -4.41
N PHE A 198 -9.28 9.94 -3.58
CA PHE A 198 -8.96 10.90 -2.50
C PHE A 198 -8.11 10.27 -1.41
N TRP A 199 -8.30 8.97 -1.11
CA TRP A 199 -7.39 8.22 -0.27
C TRP A 199 -5.96 8.21 -0.86
N PHE A 200 -5.83 7.92 -2.16
CA PHE A 200 -4.55 7.94 -2.85
C PHE A 200 -3.89 9.33 -2.82
N ILE A 201 -4.64 10.40 -3.13
CA ILE A 201 -4.16 11.79 -3.04
C ILE A 201 -3.67 12.10 -1.62
N LYS A 202 -4.46 11.76 -0.60
CA LYS A 202 -4.10 11.99 0.80
C LYS A 202 -2.82 11.26 1.20
N LYS A 203 -2.67 10.00 0.80
CA LYS A 203 -1.45 9.21 1.07
C LYS A 203 -0.25 9.76 0.30
N LEU A 204 -0.42 10.13 -0.96
CA LEU A 204 0.63 10.73 -1.77
C LEU A 204 1.08 12.09 -1.21
N ALA A 205 0.14 12.94 -0.79
CA ALA A 205 0.46 14.21 -0.13
C ALA A 205 1.29 14.00 1.14
N ARG A 206 0.97 12.99 1.95
CA ARG A 206 1.74 12.61 3.17
C ARG A 206 3.15 12.11 2.85
N VAL A 207 3.39 11.52 1.67
CA VAL A 207 4.75 11.19 1.23
C VAL A 207 5.57 12.47 1.01
N PHE A 208 4.99 13.45 0.33
CA PHE A 208 5.66 14.71 0.02
C PHE A 208 5.87 15.62 1.24
N SER A 209 4.98 15.54 2.24
CA SER A 209 5.04 16.35 3.47
C SER A 209 5.68 15.60 4.67
N SER A 210 6.45 14.56 4.38
CA SER A 210 6.83 13.51 5.33
C SER A 210 7.71 13.83 6.56
N PRO A 211 8.28 15.02 6.82
CA PRO A 211 8.76 15.30 8.18
C PRO A 211 7.66 15.82 9.13
N PHE A 212 6.49 16.23 8.61
CA PHE A 212 5.52 17.02 9.38
C PHE A 212 4.43 16.19 10.09
N HIS A 213 4.30 14.90 9.79
CA HIS A 213 3.27 14.02 10.37
C HIS A 213 3.82 12.63 10.70
N PRO A 214 3.16 11.86 11.59
CA PRO A 214 3.53 10.48 11.85
C PRO A 214 3.44 9.64 10.57
N VAL A 215 4.42 8.76 10.36
CA VAL A 215 4.55 7.94 9.13
C VAL A 215 4.11 6.50 9.41
N GLY A 216 3.03 6.07 8.77
CA GLY A 216 2.51 4.70 8.84
C GLY A 216 3.09 3.77 7.76
N PHE A 217 2.64 2.52 7.74
CA PHE A 217 3.07 1.52 6.75
C PHE A 217 2.82 1.98 5.31
N THR A 218 1.57 2.35 5.03
CA THR A 218 1.12 2.78 3.71
C THR A 218 1.90 3.99 3.19
N ASP A 219 2.25 4.95 4.05
CA ASP A 219 2.97 6.16 3.65
C ASP A 219 4.38 5.82 3.16
N PHE A 220 5.08 4.91 3.86
CA PHE A 220 6.44 4.53 3.49
C PHE A 220 6.47 3.52 2.35
N TRP A 221 5.48 2.63 2.26
CA TRP A 221 5.30 1.70 1.15
C TRP A 221 5.03 2.46 -0.14
N LEU A 222 4.12 3.44 -0.13
CA LEU A 222 3.81 4.26 -1.29
C LEU A 222 5.03 5.12 -1.70
N GLY A 223 5.80 5.61 -0.74
CA GLY A 223 7.05 6.31 -1.02
C GLY A 223 8.11 5.45 -1.74
N ASP A 224 8.10 4.13 -1.56
CA ASP A 224 9.02 3.24 -2.32
C ASP A 224 8.57 3.04 -3.78
N HIS A 225 7.37 3.50 -4.15
CA HIS A 225 6.80 3.45 -5.50
C HIS A 225 6.88 4.79 -6.25
N THR A 226 7.42 5.86 -5.65
CA THR A 226 7.57 7.19 -6.29
C THR A 226 8.81 7.30 -7.19
N TRP A 227 9.21 6.22 -7.86
CA TRP A 227 10.38 6.20 -8.75
C TRP A 227 10.14 6.93 -10.08
N TRP A 228 8.87 7.20 -10.45
CA TRP A 228 8.47 7.86 -11.70
C TRP A 228 9.11 9.25 -11.91
N SER A 229 9.58 9.91 -10.86
CA SER A 229 10.28 11.20 -10.99
C SER A 229 11.72 11.07 -11.49
N THR A 230 12.35 9.89 -11.37
CA THR A 230 13.75 9.67 -11.80
C THR A 230 13.88 9.42 -13.29
N ASP A 231 12.80 8.95 -13.92
CA ASP A 231 12.76 8.62 -15.35
C ASP A 231 12.15 9.76 -16.18
N MET A 232 11.97 10.95 -15.58
CA MET A 232 11.58 12.16 -16.33
C MET A 232 12.79 12.95 -16.86
N THR A 233 14.01 12.59 -16.47
CA THR A 233 15.23 13.31 -16.84
C THR A 233 16.07 12.47 -17.81
N SER A 234 15.64 12.38 -19.08
CA SER A 234 16.56 11.92 -20.13
C SER A 234 17.42 13.10 -20.60
N PRO A 235 18.73 12.91 -20.82
CA PRO A 235 19.65 13.96 -21.29
C PRO A 235 19.53 14.28 -22.79
N SER A 236 18.49 13.81 -23.48
CA SER A 236 18.48 13.72 -24.95
C SER A 236 17.77 14.86 -25.70
N THR A 237 17.36 15.94 -25.03
CA THR A 237 16.86 17.12 -25.75
C THR A 237 17.73 18.34 -25.52
N SER A 238 18.58 18.59 -26.50
CA SER A 238 19.13 19.90 -26.84
C SER A 238 17.99 20.86 -27.23
N HIS A 239 17.12 21.21 -26.29
CA HIS A 239 16.22 22.34 -26.45
C HIS A 239 16.91 23.58 -25.87
N THR A 240 17.50 24.31 -26.81
CA THR A 240 17.99 25.67 -26.71
C THR A 240 17.04 26.55 -25.90
N GLY A 241 17.48 27.02 -24.72
CA GLY A 241 16.83 28.16 -24.08
C GLY A 241 17.04 28.28 -22.59
N PHE A 242 16.58 27.30 -21.80
CA PHE A 242 16.37 27.57 -20.37
C PHE A 242 17.32 26.85 -19.40
N CYS A 243 17.92 25.73 -19.78
CA CYS A 243 18.81 24.95 -18.92
C CYS A 243 19.82 24.19 -19.77
N ALA A 244 20.99 24.78 -20.04
CA ALA A 244 22.10 24.08 -20.69
C ALA A 244 23.29 23.99 -19.73
N GLY A 245 24.09 22.92 -19.86
CA GLY A 245 25.30 22.74 -19.06
C GLY A 245 25.02 22.45 -17.58
N TRP A 246 25.71 23.14 -16.68
CA TRP A 246 25.65 22.83 -15.24
C TRP A 246 24.28 23.03 -14.60
N THR A 247 23.47 23.98 -15.10
CA THR A 247 22.11 24.21 -14.60
C THR A 247 21.21 23.01 -14.84
N GLU A 248 21.27 22.42 -16.04
CA GLU A 248 20.52 21.22 -16.40
C GLU A 248 20.91 20.05 -15.49
N ILE A 249 22.21 19.82 -15.33
CA ILE A 249 22.75 18.73 -14.50
C ILE A 249 22.33 18.89 -13.04
N PHE A 250 22.36 20.12 -12.53
CA PHE A 250 21.96 20.43 -11.16
C PHE A 250 20.47 20.16 -10.93
N LEU A 251 19.61 20.65 -11.83
CA LEU A 251 18.16 20.41 -11.74
C LEU A 251 17.82 18.93 -11.85
N GLN A 252 18.46 18.21 -12.78
CA GLN A 252 18.31 16.76 -12.88
C GLN A 252 18.76 16.05 -11.61
N ALA A 253 19.88 16.45 -11.01
CA ALA A 253 20.37 15.88 -9.76
C ALA A 253 19.33 16.03 -8.63
N ILE A 254 18.74 17.21 -8.49
CA ILE A 254 17.68 17.46 -7.50
C ILE A 254 16.50 16.53 -7.75
N LEU A 255 15.96 16.50 -8.97
CA LEU A 255 14.79 15.68 -9.32
C LEU A 255 15.03 14.18 -9.10
N MET A 256 16.22 13.69 -9.44
CA MET A 256 16.62 12.30 -9.21
C MET A 256 16.80 11.96 -7.72
N MET A 257 17.16 12.94 -6.88
CA MET A 257 17.31 12.76 -5.44
C MET A 257 15.97 12.78 -4.68
N LEU A 258 14.92 13.39 -5.23
CA LEU A 258 13.64 13.59 -4.53
C LEU A 258 13.04 12.31 -3.94
N PRO A 259 12.95 11.16 -4.64
CA PRO A 259 12.39 9.94 -4.04
C PRO A 259 13.20 9.45 -2.84
N SER A 260 14.54 9.47 -2.94
CA SER A 260 15.42 9.11 -1.84
C SER A 260 15.30 10.10 -0.68
N TRP A 261 15.07 11.38 -0.97
CA TRP A 261 14.84 12.42 0.03
C TRP A 261 13.56 12.19 0.83
N PHE A 262 12.43 11.93 0.16
CA PHE A 262 11.17 11.66 0.87
C PHE A 262 11.29 10.44 1.77
N ARG A 263 11.93 9.36 1.30
CA ARG A 263 12.17 8.17 2.13
C ARG A 263 13.12 8.43 3.28
N PHE A 264 14.17 9.21 3.06
CA PHE A 264 15.10 9.64 4.11
C PHE A 264 14.36 10.43 5.21
N ALA A 265 13.57 11.43 4.81
CA ALA A 265 12.76 12.24 5.73
C ALA A 265 11.76 11.39 6.53
N GLN A 266 11.07 10.46 5.87
CA GLN A 266 10.18 9.49 6.54
C GLN A 266 10.91 8.65 7.58
N CYS A 267 12.13 8.18 7.28
CA CYS A 267 12.93 7.38 8.21
C CYS A 267 13.34 8.20 9.45
N LEU A 268 13.78 9.45 9.24
CA LEU A 268 14.12 10.36 10.35
C LEU A 268 12.90 10.70 11.21
N ARG A 269 11.73 10.91 10.60
CA ARG A 269 10.48 11.13 11.35
C ARG A 269 10.12 9.92 12.21
N ARG A 270 10.22 8.70 11.68
CA ARG A 270 9.97 7.48 12.47
C ARG A 270 10.97 7.30 13.61
N TYR A 271 12.24 7.66 13.40
CA TYR A 271 13.23 7.71 14.47
C TYR A 271 12.83 8.73 15.55
N ARG A 272 12.44 9.94 15.17
CA ARG A 272 11.98 10.98 16.11
C ARG A 272 10.83 10.47 16.98
N ASP A 273 9.87 9.76 16.39
CA ASP A 273 8.64 9.33 17.05
C ASP A 273 8.83 8.12 17.97
N THR A 274 9.67 7.17 17.57
CA THR A 274 9.86 5.90 18.28
C THR A 274 11.12 5.86 19.14
N LYS A 275 12.06 6.78 18.90
CA LYS A 275 13.42 6.81 19.45
C LYS A 275 14.24 5.53 19.22
N GLN A 276 13.83 4.71 18.24
CA GLN A 276 14.55 3.49 17.88
C GLN A 276 15.54 3.74 16.74
N ALA A 277 16.84 3.73 17.07
CA ALA A 277 17.89 3.90 16.07
C ALA A 277 17.82 2.81 14.99
N PHE A 278 17.70 1.54 15.39
CA PHE A 278 17.42 0.44 14.46
C PHE A 278 15.92 0.09 14.49
N PRO A 279 15.24 -0.06 13.34
CA PRO A 279 15.78 -0.02 11.97
C PRO A 279 15.83 1.40 11.34
N HIS A 280 15.35 2.45 12.00
CA HIS A 280 15.03 3.72 11.34
C HIS A 280 16.24 4.50 10.79
N LEU A 281 17.29 4.71 11.58
CA LEU A 281 18.49 5.43 11.14
C LEU A 281 19.29 4.62 10.11
N THR A 282 19.34 3.30 10.26
CA THR A 282 19.95 2.41 9.26
C THR A 282 19.18 2.52 7.93
N ASN A 283 17.84 2.53 7.97
CA ASN A 283 17.05 2.75 6.77
C ASN A 283 17.29 4.15 6.17
N ALA A 284 17.42 5.18 7.01
CA ALA A 284 17.79 6.52 6.54
C ALA A 284 19.15 6.50 5.83
N GLY A 285 20.16 5.84 6.39
CA GLY A 285 21.47 5.63 5.76
C GLY A 285 21.39 4.93 4.40
N LYS A 286 20.50 3.95 4.26
CA LYS A 286 20.22 3.31 2.96
C LYS A 286 19.76 4.32 1.91
N TYR A 287 18.82 5.20 2.22
CA TYR A 287 18.37 6.22 1.27
C TYR A 287 19.40 7.33 1.06
N ALA A 288 20.17 7.69 2.10
CA ALA A 288 21.28 8.63 1.99
C ALA A 288 22.37 8.15 1.02
N SER A 289 22.63 6.84 0.92
CA SER A 289 23.53 6.28 -0.09
C SER A 289 23.12 6.65 -1.52
N GLY A 290 21.82 6.84 -1.79
CA GLY A 290 21.31 7.31 -3.07
C GLY A 290 21.75 8.72 -3.43
N PHE A 291 21.88 9.62 -2.45
CA PHE A 291 22.36 10.98 -2.69
C PHE A 291 23.79 10.99 -3.23
N PHE A 292 24.68 10.18 -2.64
CA PHE A 292 26.06 10.06 -3.09
C PHE A 292 26.14 9.54 -4.53
N VAL A 293 25.33 8.53 -4.88
CA VAL A 293 25.25 8.01 -6.25
C VAL A 293 24.84 9.11 -7.24
N VAL A 294 23.79 9.87 -6.91
CA VAL A 294 23.31 10.93 -7.82
C VAL A 294 24.30 12.08 -7.93
N ILE A 295 24.87 12.56 -6.82
CA ILE A 295 25.84 13.66 -6.81
C ILE A 295 27.08 13.29 -7.62
N THR A 296 27.68 12.13 -7.36
CA THR A 296 28.87 11.67 -8.09
C THR A 296 28.58 11.42 -9.57
N ASN A 297 27.40 10.88 -9.92
CA ASN A 297 26.98 10.73 -11.32
C ASN A 297 26.82 12.09 -12.02
N SER A 298 26.24 13.08 -11.33
CA SER A 298 26.06 14.43 -11.89
C SER A 298 27.39 15.15 -12.09
N LEU A 299 28.34 15.03 -11.16
CA LEU A 299 29.70 15.54 -11.32
C LEU A 299 30.44 14.86 -12.48
N ARG A 300 30.29 13.53 -12.62
CA ARG A 300 30.82 12.76 -13.75
C ARG A 300 30.26 13.27 -15.09
N ARG A 301 28.96 13.51 -15.18
CA ARG A 301 28.31 14.07 -16.38
C ARG A 301 28.76 15.51 -16.67
N GLY A 302 28.81 16.38 -15.67
CA GLY A 302 29.19 17.79 -15.88
C GLY A 302 30.66 18.01 -16.22
N THR A 303 31.52 17.07 -15.88
CA THR A 303 32.95 17.12 -16.24
C THR A 303 33.29 16.35 -17.51
N ILE A 304 32.32 15.74 -18.19
CA ILE A 304 32.59 14.86 -19.34
C ILE A 304 33.37 15.55 -20.45
N THR A 305 33.11 16.84 -20.69
CA THR A 305 33.78 17.66 -21.71
C THR A 305 35.27 17.87 -21.43
N LYS A 306 35.71 17.78 -20.17
CA LYS A 306 37.13 17.87 -19.78
C LYS A 306 37.91 16.58 -20.04
N TYR A 307 37.21 15.45 -20.21
CA TYR A 307 37.79 14.12 -20.29
C TYR A 307 37.39 13.39 -21.59
N VAL A 308 37.10 14.13 -22.66
CA VAL A 308 36.65 13.56 -23.95
C VAL A 308 37.68 12.59 -24.53
N ASN A 309 38.96 12.97 -24.53
CA ASN A 309 40.05 12.16 -25.11
C ASN A 309 40.40 10.92 -24.26
N ASN A 310 40.10 10.95 -22.96
CA ASN A 310 40.32 9.84 -22.06
C ASN A 310 39.24 9.80 -20.98
N LYS A 311 38.12 9.14 -21.30
CA LYS A 311 36.98 8.97 -20.39
C LYS A 311 37.36 8.32 -19.06
N MET A 312 38.37 7.44 -19.06
CA MET A 312 38.87 6.77 -17.85
C MET A 312 39.63 7.72 -16.91
N ALA A 313 40.16 8.84 -17.41
CA ALA A 313 40.85 9.82 -16.56
C ALA A 313 39.89 10.63 -15.68
N ASN A 314 38.57 10.49 -15.84
CA ASN A 314 37.59 11.21 -15.03
C ASN A 314 37.51 10.62 -13.60
N PRO A 315 37.96 11.33 -12.54
CA PRO A 315 37.95 10.80 -11.18
C PRO A 315 36.53 10.55 -10.65
N PHE A 316 35.53 11.31 -11.13
CA PHE A 316 34.15 11.18 -10.70
C PHE A 316 33.49 9.90 -11.22
N LEU A 317 34.05 9.27 -12.27
CA LEU A 317 33.63 7.94 -12.72
C LEU A 317 33.84 6.91 -11.61
N TYR A 318 35.06 6.86 -11.04
CA TYR A 318 35.39 5.89 -9.99
C TYR A 318 34.61 6.14 -8.70
N LEU A 319 34.44 7.42 -8.32
CA LEU A 319 33.61 7.79 -7.18
C LEU A 319 32.15 7.36 -7.37
N TRP A 320 31.61 7.54 -8.57
CA TRP A 320 30.26 7.09 -8.89
C TRP A 320 30.12 5.56 -8.84
N VAL A 321 31.06 4.83 -9.43
CA VAL A 321 31.07 3.36 -9.39
C VAL A 321 31.15 2.85 -7.95
N LEU A 322 32.03 3.42 -7.13
CA LEU A 322 32.15 3.06 -5.71
C LEU A 322 30.84 3.35 -4.95
N ALA A 323 30.27 4.54 -5.12
CA ALA A 323 28.99 4.89 -4.50
C ALA A 323 27.86 3.96 -4.95
N ALA A 324 27.83 3.58 -6.24
CA ALA A 324 26.84 2.67 -6.81
C ALA A 324 26.98 1.25 -6.24
N ILE A 325 28.20 0.73 -6.10
CA ILE A 325 28.46 -0.58 -5.47
C ILE A 325 27.99 -0.57 -4.01
N ILE A 326 28.40 0.42 -3.22
CA ILE A 326 28.00 0.54 -1.81
C ILE A 326 26.46 0.64 -1.70
N GLY A 327 25.85 1.51 -2.51
CA GLY A 327 24.40 1.70 -2.53
C GLY A 327 23.64 0.44 -2.94
N THR A 328 24.11 -0.29 -3.96
CA THR A 328 23.51 -1.54 -4.42
C THR A 328 23.61 -2.63 -3.37
N VAL A 329 24.79 -2.85 -2.77
CA VAL A 329 24.98 -3.85 -1.71
C VAL A 329 24.13 -3.55 -0.49
N TYR A 330 24.07 -2.28 -0.07
CA TYR A 330 23.25 -1.88 1.07
C TYR A 330 21.77 -2.15 0.79
N LYS A 331 21.25 -1.62 -0.33
CA LYS A 331 19.85 -1.80 -0.68
C LYS A 331 19.52 -3.28 -0.92
N LEU A 332 20.43 -4.10 -1.45
CA LEU A 332 20.22 -5.55 -1.67
C LEU A 332 20.11 -6.27 -0.33
N THR A 333 21.03 -5.97 0.59
CA THR A 333 20.99 -6.49 1.95
C THR A 333 19.69 -6.11 2.64
N TRP A 334 19.20 -4.88 2.43
CA TRP A 334 17.94 -4.42 2.98
C TRP A 334 16.74 -5.20 2.44
N ASP A 335 16.62 -5.36 1.12
CA ASP A 335 15.51 -6.10 0.52
C ASP A 335 15.47 -7.54 1.05
N LEU A 336 16.61 -8.24 1.02
CA LEU A 336 16.68 -9.64 1.39
C LEU A 336 16.48 -9.85 2.89
N LYS A 337 17.20 -9.12 3.75
CA LYS A 337 17.19 -9.35 5.20
C LYS A 337 16.10 -8.59 5.93
N MET A 338 15.87 -7.32 5.59
CA MET A 338 14.96 -6.46 6.35
C MET A 338 13.54 -6.55 5.81
N ASP A 339 13.37 -6.37 4.49
CA ASP A 339 12.04 -6.32 3.89
C ASP A 339 11.44 -7.71 3.72
N TRP A 340 12.22 -8.70 3.31
CA TRP A 340 11.78 -10.08 3.13
C TRP A 340 12.06 -10.99 4.33
N GLY A 341 12.91 -10.57 5.28
CA GLY A 341 13.21 -11.39 6.47
C GLY A 341 14.03 -12.65 6.17
N PHE A 342 14.68 -12.75 5.01
CA PHE A 342 15.49 -13.92 4.65
C PHE A 342 16.81 -13.94 5.42
N PHE A 343 17.52 -15.07 5.32
CA PHE A 343 18.75 -15.36 6.06
C PHE A 343 18.56 -15.34 7.58
N ASP A 344 17.37 -15.72 8.06
CA ASP A 344 17.12 -15.88 9.48
C ASP A 344 17.90 -17.09 10.02
N LYS A 345 18.58 -16.92 11.16
CA LYS A 345 19.29 -18.00 11.84
C LYS A 345 18.33 -19.10 12.31
N LYS A 346 17.05 -18.78 12.50
CA LYS A 346 16.00 -19.71 12.93
C LYS A 346 15.35 -20.48 11.78
N ALA A 347 15.80 -20.30 10.54
CA ALA A 347 15.10 -20.83 9.37
C ALA A 347 15.07 -22.37 9.25
N GLY A 348 15.80 -23.12 10.09
CA GLY A 348 15.75 -24.57 10.17
C GLY A 348 15.92 -25.25 8.80
N LYS A 349 14.86 -25.91 8.31
CA LYS A 349 14.83 -26.61 7.01
C LYS A 349 14.76 -25.68 5.79
N ASN A 350 14.50 -24.39 5.98
CA ASN A 350 14.41 -23.39 4.92
C ASN A 350 15.74 -22.62 4.79
N LYS A 351 16.76 -23.27 4.23
CA LYS A 351 18.11 -22.70 4.07
C LYS A 351 18.05 -21.30 3.42
N TYR A 352 18.67 -20.30 4.04
CA TYR A 352 18.70 -18.90 3.58
C TYR A 352 17.38 -18.15 3.53
N LEU A 353 16.24 -18.76 3.87
CA LEU A 353 14.95 -18.09 3.94
C LEU A 353 14.61 -17.78 5.41
N ARG A 354 13.32 -17.65 5.73
CA ARG A 354 12.79 -17.56 7.09
C ARG A 354 12.03 -18.82 7.47
N GLU A 355 11.74 -18.96 8.76
CA GLU A 355 11.08 -20.14 9.33
C GLU A 355 9.69 -20.37 8.73
N GLN A 356 8.86 -19.32 8.70
CA GLN A 356 7.47 -19.39 8.22
C GLN A 356 7.34 -18.80 6.81
N LEU A 357 6.78 -19.59 5.90
CA LEU A 357 6.53 -19.24 4.50
C LEU A 357 5.04 -19.44 4.21
N VAL A 358 4.41 -18.45 3.59
CA VAL A 358 2.99 -18.47 3.18
C VAL A 358 2.85 -19.03 1.77
N TYR A 359 3.77 -18.71 0.85
CA TYR A 359 3.69 -19.21 -0.51
C TYR A 359 4.18 -20.67 -0.57
N PRO A 360 3.46 -21.58 -1.26
CA PRO A 360 3.70 -23.01 -1.16
C PRO A 360 5.03 -23.46 -1.81
N SER A 361 5.50 -22.74 -2.83
CA SER A 361 6.68 -23.14 -3.60
C SER A 361 7.94 -22.39 -3.17
N LYS A 362 8.93 -23.10 -2.61
CA LYS A 362 10.24 -22.52 -2.26
C LYS A 362 11.00 -21.99 -3.48
N LYS A 363 10.76 -22.55 -4.67
CA LYS A 363 11.38 -22.09 -5.93
C LYS A 363 11.06 -20.62 -6.20
N PHE A 364 9.87 -20.17 -5.83
CA PHE A 364 9.44 -18.77 -5.98
C PHE A 364 10.35 -17.82 -5.18
N TYR A 365 10.71 -18.19 -3.95
CA TYR A 365 11.58 -17.39 -3.09
C TYR A 365 13.01 -17.30 -3.65
N TYR A 366 13.59 -18.43 -4.06
CA TYR A 366 14.95 -18.42 -4.63
C TYR A 366 15.02 -17.70 -5.98
N ALA A 367 13.99 -17.85 -6.82
CA ALA A 367 13.89 -17.09 -8.07
C ALA A 367 13.86 -15.59 -7.81
N ALA A 368 13.11 -15.13 -6.80
CA ALA A 368 13.08 -13.72 -6.41
C ALA A 368 14.42 -13.21 -5.87
N ILE A 369 15.20 -14.04 -5.17
CA ILE A 369 16.57 -13.68 -4.76
C ILE A 369 17.44 -13.44 -5.99
N VAL A 370 17.44 -14.38 -6.95
CA VAL A 370 18.24 -14.29 -8.18
C VAL A 370 17.83 -13.07 -9.00
N GLU A 371 16.53 -12.90 -9.23
CA GLU A 371 15.97 -11.76 -9.97
C GLU A 371 16.35 -10.42 -9.34
N ASN A 372 16.17 -10.26 -8.03
CA ASN A 372 16.48 -9.02 -7.34
C ASN A 372 17.99 -8.72 -7.39
N VAL A 373 18.86 -9.73 -7.29
CA VAL A 373 20.31 -9.55 -7.48
C VAL A 373 20.59 -9.07 -8.90
N LEU A 374 20.15 -9.79 -9.93
CA LEU A 374 20.42 -9.46 -11.33
C LEU A 374 19.97 -8.04 -11.69
N PHE A 375 18.72 -7.68 -11.37
CA PHE A 375 18.17 -6.38 -11.74
C PHE A 375 18.72 -5.23 -10.90
N ARG A 376 19.21 -5.48 -9.67
CA ARG A 376 19.90 -4.45 -8.89
C ARG A 376 21.28 -4.08 -9.42
N PHE A 377 21.89 -4.95 -10.23
CA PHE A 377 23.13 -4.66 -10.95
C PHE A 377 22.89 -4.15 -12.37
N ALA A 378 21.63 -3.89 -12.78
CA ALA A 378 21.31 -3.35 -14.11
C ALA A 378 22.02 -2.01 -14.40
N TRP A 379 22.37 -1.23 -13.37
CA TRP A 379 23.12 0.01 -13.55
C TRP A 379 24.50 -0.18 -14.18
N ILE A 380 25.09 -1.39 -14.11
CA ILE A 380 26.36 -1.72 -14.79
C ILE A 380 26.22 -1.54 -16.31
N ILE A 381 25.04 -1.74 -16.87
CA ILE A 381 24.78 -1.49 -18.29
C ILE A 381 25.06 -0.03 -18.67
N ASN A 382 24.84 0.93 -17.75
CA ASN A 382 25.20 2.33 -17.98
C ASN A 382 26.71 2.56 -18.10
N LEU A 383 27.55 1.70 -17.53
CA LEU A 383 29.01 1.77 -17.74
C LEU A 383 29.37 1.36 -19.17
N PHE A 384 28.76 0.28 -19.68
CA PHE A 384 28.98 -0.13 -21.08
C PHE A 384 28.54 0.99 -22.04
N ILE A 385 27.37 1.60 -21.80
CA ILE A 385 26.86 2.73 -22.58
C ILE A 385 27.80 3.94 -22.52
N TYR A 386 28.44 4.18 -21.38
CA TYR A 386 29.36 5.31 -21.24
C TYR A 386 30.61 5.19 -22.12
N PHE A 387 31.09 3.96 -22.35
CA PHE A 387 32.29 3.72 -23.15
C PHE A 387 31.97 3.48 -24.64
N ASP A 388 30.76 3.04 -24.97
CA ASP A 388 30.34 2.80 -26.34
C ASP A 388 29.60 4.00 -26.95
N GLU A 389 30.20 4.65 -27.93
CA GLU A 389 29.62 5.84 -28.59
C GLU A 389 28.42 5.51 -29.48
N HIS A 390 28.32 4.27 -30.00
CA HIS A 390 27.18 3.83 -30.82
C HIS A 390 25.93 3.58 -29.98
N SER A 391 26.10 3.34 -28.67
CA SER A 391 25.00 3.08 -27.74
C SER A 391 24.17 4.32 -27.35
N ALA A 392 24.67 5.53 -27.66
CA ALA A 392 24.00 6.79 -27.32
C ALA A 392 22.64 6.96 -28.02
N GLU A 393 22.49 6.38 -29.21
CA GLU A 393 21.24 6.41 -29.99
C GLU A 393 20.09 5.62 -29.32
N TYR A 394 20.44 4.58 -28.55
CA TYR A 394 19.47 3.70 -27.89
C TYR A 394 19.25 4.03 -26.41
N ASN A 395 19.91 5.06 -25.88
CA ASN A 395 19.87 5.40 -24.45
C ASN A 395 18.43 5.60 -23.94
N ASP A 396 17.58 6.27 -24.73
CA ASP A 396 16.18 6.51 -24.37
C ASP A 396 15.37 5.21 -24.27
N VAL A 397 15.62 4.25 -25.18
CA VAL A 397 14.97 2.93 -25.20
C VAL A 397 15.44 2.08 -24.02
N ILE A 398 16.75 2.09 -23.75
CA ILE A 398 17.34 1.37 -22.63
C ILE A 398 16.81 1.92 -21.29
N GLY A 399 16.69 3.24 -21.17
CA GLY A 399 16.06 3.89 -20.01
C GLY A 399 14.64 3.39 -19.77
N PHE A 400 13.83 3.34 -20.83
CA PHE A 400 12.47 2.80 -20.75
C PHE A 400 12.45 1.32 -20.33
N CYS A 401 13.35 0.49 -20.87
CA CYS A 401 13.51 -0.90 -20.44
C CYS A 401 13.90 -1.02 -18.96
N PHE A 402 14.79 -0.16 -18.45
CA PHE A 402 15.12 -0.13 -17.02
C PHE A 402 13.93 0.27 -16.16
N GLY A 403 13.08 1.18 -16.62
CA GLY A 403 11.81 1.49 -15.98
C GLY A 403 10.94 0.25 -15.79
N PHE A 404 10.76 -0.56 -16.85
CA PHE A 404 10.03 -1.82 -16.76
C PHE A 404 10.68 -2.83 -15.81
N VAL A 405 12.00 -2.98 -15.89
CA VAL A 405 12.77 -3.89 -15.03
C VAL A 405 12.62 -3.50 -13.56
N GLU A 406 12.72 -2.22 -13.21
CA GLU A 406 12.53 -1.75 -11.83
C GLU A 406 11.09 -1.97 -11.35
N ILE A 407 10.08 -1.74 -12.20
CA ILE A 407 8.67 -1.98 -11.84
C ILE A 407 8.39 -3.46 -11.63
N PHE A 408 8.92 -4.33 -12.49
CA PHE A 408 8.77 -5.77 -12.34
C PHE A 408 9.46 -6.27 -11.07
N ARG A 409 10.65 -5.75 -10.75
CA ARG A 409 11.35 -6.02 -9.49
C ARG A 409 10.54 -5.58 -8.28
N ARG A 410 9.89 -4.41 -8.34
CA ARG A 410 8.99 -3.92 -7.28
C ARG A 410 7.72 -4.75 -7.15
N PHE A 411 7.18 -5.21 -8.27
CA PHE A 411 6.06 -6.13 -8.31
C PHE A 411 6.39 -7.43 -7.55
N ILE A 412 7.56 -8.03 -7.79
CA ILE A 412 8.02 -9.22 -7.06
C ILE A 412 8.28 -8.89 -5.58
N TRP A 413 8.98 -7.79 -5.30
CA TRP A 413 9.30 -7.35 -3.94
C TRP A 413 8.04 -7.19 -3.06
N ASN A 414 6.94 -6.72 -3.65
CA ASN A 414 5.67 -6.51 -2.95
C ASN A 414 5.09 -7.78 -2.34
N PHE A 415 5.20 -8.94 -3.01
CA PHE A 415 4.75 -10.22 -2.46
C PHE A 415 5.46 -10.54 -1.14
N PHE A 416 6.79 -10.60 -1.17
CA PHE A 416 7.57 -10.99 0.01
C PHE A 416 7.59 -9.92 1.11
N ARG A 417 7.51 -8.63 0.74
CA ARG A 417 7.41 -7.54 1.72
C ARG A 417 6.13 -7.64 2.54
N LEU A 418 4.99 -7.81 1.88
CA LEU A 418 3.70 -7.90 2.58
C LEU A 418 3.58 -9.20 3.35
N GLU A 419 4.09 -10.29 2.81
CA GLU A 419 4.17 -11.56 3.52
C GLU A 419 5.01 -11.43 4.81
N ASN A 420 6.16 -10.74 4.76
CA ASN A 420 6.98 -10.48 5.95
C ASN A 420 6.23 -9.60 6.96
N GLU A 421 5.55 -8.55 6.50
CA GLU A 421 4.78 -7.67 7.39
C GLU A 421 3.60 -8.42 8.03
N HIS A 422 2.93 -9.28 7.28
CA HIS A 422 1.86 -10.14 7.77
C HIS A 422 2.36 -11.05 8.90
N LEU A 423 3.44 -11.79 8.66
CA LEU A 423 4.02 -12.71 9.66
C LEU A 423 4.51 -11.95 10.90
N ASN A 424 5.14 -10.79 10.74
CA ASN A 424 5.56 -9.95 11.87
C ASN A 424 4.36 -9.40 12.68
N ASN A 425 3.26 -9.03 12.02
CA ASN A 425 2.05 -8.58 12.71
C ASN A 425 1.35 -9.73 13.45
N CYS A 426 1.35 -10.95 12.90
CA CYS A 426 0.85 -12.15 13.58
C CYS A 426 1.73 -12.53 14.78
N GLY A 427 3.06 -12.54 14.62
CA GLY A 427 4.00 -12.88 15.69
C GLY A 427 4.09 -11.85 16.82
N GLN A 428 3.68 -10.61 16.56
CA GLN A 428 3.58 -9.53 17.57
C GLN A 428 2.16 -9.39 18.15
N PHE A 429 1.25 -10.33 17.85
CA PHE A 429 -0.16 -10.32 18.26
C PHE A 429 -0.94 -9.05 17.88
N ARG A 430 -0.49 -8.31 16.85
CA ARG A 430 -1.19 -7.12 16.36
C ARG A 430 -2.36 -7.46 15.44
N ALA A 431 -2.26 -8.58 14.74
CA ALA A 431 -3.30 -9.09 13.83
C ALA A 431 -4.25 -10.09 14.49
N VAL A 432 -4.01 -10.38 15.77
CA VAL A 432 -4.74 -11.41 16.50
C VAL A 432 -5.58 -10.70 17.55
N ARG A 433 -6.89 -10.65 17.35
CA ARG A 433 -7.85 -10.37 18.43
C ARG A 433 -8.08 -11.67 19.20
N ASP A 434 -7.02 -12.36 19.60
CA ASP A 434 -7.15 -13.54 20.45
C ASP A 434 -7.31 -13.02 21.86
N ILE A 435 -8.59 -12.99 22.23
CA ILE A 435 -9.06 -13.20 23.59
C ILE A 435 -8.16 -14.27 24.19
N SER A 436 -7.32 -13.89 25.16
CA SER A 436 -6.74 -14.89 26.05
C SER A 436 -7.92 -15.57 26.71
N ILE A 437 -8.29 -16.76 26.25
CA ILE A 437 -9.23 -17.60 26.99
C ILE A 437 -8.43 -18.02 28.21
N SER A 438 -8.58 -17.24 29.30
CA SER A 438 -8.09 -17.66 30.61
C SER A 438 -8.71 -19.04 30.88
N PRO A 439 -7.91 -20.08 31.14
CA PRO A 439 -8.46 -21.34 31.59
C PRO A 439 -9.26 -21.06 32.87
N MET A 440 -10.58 -21.30 32.85
CA MET A 440 -11.33 -21.35 34.09
C MET A 440 -10.94 -22.63 34.82
N SER A 441 -9.92 -22.54 35.67
CA SER A 441 -9.99 -22.98 37.07
C SER A 441 -8.62 -23.03 37.74
N THR A 442 -8.62 -22.45 38.95
CA THR A 442 -7.87 -22.83 40.16
C THR A 442 -6.36 -23.03 40.09
N GLY A 443 -5.62 -22.06 40.64
CA GLY A 443 -4.30 -22.29 41.25
C GLY A 443 -3.11 -21.65 40.55
N ILE A 444 -3.28 -20.99 39.41
CA ILE A 444 -2.16 -20.37 38.69
C ILE A 444 -2.16 -18.86 38.95
N ASP A 445 -1.08 -18.34 39.56
CA ASP A 445 -0.90 -16.91 39.79
C ASP A 445 -0.66 -16.18 38.45
N TYR A 446 -1.75 -15.61 37.94
CA TYR A 446 -1.78 -14.82 36.71
C TYR A 446 -0.84 -13.62 36.74
N LYS A 447 -0.49 -13.08 37.92
CA LYS A 447 0.47 -11.97 38.03
C LYS A 447 1.88 -12.41 37.67
N LEU A 448 2.27 -13.64 38.03
CA LEU A 448 3.57 -14.20 37.70
C LEU A 448 3.70 -14.50 36.20
N ILE A 449 2.61 -14.94 35.55
CA ILE A 449 2.60 -15.20 34.10
C ILE A 449 2.60 -13.88 33.31
N ASP A 450 1.77 -12.91 33.70
CA ASP A 450 1.77 -11.58 33.08
C ASP A 450 3.13 -10.89 33.26
N TYR A 451 3.77 -11.03 34.43
CA TYR A 451 5.14 -10.58 34.67
C TYR A 451 6.15 -11.27 33.73
N LYS A 452 6.08 -12.61 33.59
CA LYS A 452 6.99 -13.38 32.71
C LYS A 452 6.77 -13.07 31.23
N LEU A 453 5.53 -12.81 30.81
CA LEU A 453 5.20 -12.39 29.44
C LEU A 453 5.70 -10.97 29.17
N ARG A 454 5.50 -10.03 30.10
CA ARG A 454 6.00 -8.64 29.99
C ARG A 454 7.52 -8.55 29.97
N LYS A 455 8.23 -9.51 30.59
CA LYS A 455 9.70 -9.56 30.61
C LYS A 455 10.31 -10.20 29.35
N GLN A 456 9.51 -10.74 28.41
CA GLN A 456 10.04 -11.23 27.14
C GLN A 456 10.41 -10.05 26.21
N PRO A 457 11.62 -10.03 25.63
CA PRO A 457 12.02 -8.97 24.72
C PRO A 457 11.20 -9.06 23.42
N GLY A 458 10.23 -8.16 23.25
CA GLY A 458 9.45 -8.08 22.01
C GLY A 458 8.02 -7.55 22.15
N ILE A 459 7.44 -7.50 23.34
CA ILE A 459 6.03 -7.08 23.51
C ILE A 459 5.96 -5.56 23.78
N ARG A 460 5.46 -4.80 22.81
CA ARG A 460 5.21 -3.35 22.93
C ARG A 460 3.72 -3.06 23.04
N ASN A 461 3.22 -2.92 24.26
CA ASN A 461 1.89 -2.35 24.49
C ASN A 461 1.95 -0.82 24.38
N ARG A 462 1.13 -0.24 23.48
CA ARG A 462 0.79 1.18 23.50
C ARG A 462 -0.30 1.41 24.55
N ARG A 463 0.09 1.64 25.80
CA ARG A 463 -0.70 2.47 26.71
C ARG A 463 0.25 3.47 27.37
N ARG A 464 -0.09 4.76 27.29
CA ARG A 464 0.54 5.78 28.13
C ARG A 464 0.34 5.35 29.59
N ILE A 465 1.43 5.13 30.31
CA ILE A 465 1.40 4.94 31.75
C ILE A 465 1.50 6.35 32.36
N ALA A 466 0.46 6.76 33.09
CA ALA A 466 0.59 7.81 34.10
C ALA A 466 1.40 7.22 35.28
N PRO A 467 2.24 8.02 35.97
CA PRO A 467 3.12 7.48 36.99
C PRO A 467 2.29 6.99 38.18
N SER A 468 2.32 5.69 38.46
CA SER A 468 1.74 5.11 39.67
C SER A 468 2.83 4.80 40.68
N GLU A 469 2.48 5.07 41.92
CA GLU A 469 3.26 5.07 43.16
C GLU A 469 4.09 3.81 43.41
N THR A 470 5.22 4.04 44.07
CA THR A 470 6.15 3.06 44.62
C THR A 470 5.41 2.12 45.59
N ILE A 471 5.33 0.83 45.26
CA ILE A 471 4.93 -0.20 46.23
C ILE A 471 6.21 -0.73 46.87
N VAL A 472 6.26 -0.65 48.20
CA VAL A 472 7.30 -1.22 49.07
C VAL A 472 7.26 -2.75 48.93
N GLU A 473 8.41 -3.37 48.66
CA GLU A 473 8.59 -4.84 48.75
C GLU A 473 8.51 -5.25 50.23
N GLU A 474 7.47 -5.97 50.62
CA GLU A 474 7.49 -6.80 51.82
C GLU A 474 7.87 -8.24 51.43
N ASP A 475 8.94 -8.74 52.04
CA ASP A 475 9.47 -10.09 51.94
C ASP A 475 8.43 -11.13 52.41
N ILE A 476 8.03 -12.03 51.52
CA ILE A 476 7.27 -13.24 51.88
C ILE A 476 8.26 -14.41 52.00
N THR A 477 8.86 -14.54 53.17
CA THR A 477 9.42 -15.81 53.66
C THR A 477 8.53 -16.36 54.76
N SER A 478 7.60 -17.25 54.41
CA SER A 478 7.21 -18.46 55.17
C SER A 478 5.87 -18.99 54.65
N MET A 479 5.94 -19.98 53.75
CA MET A 479 4.85 -20.95 53.60
C MET A 479 5.07 -22.00 54.69
N GLY A 480 4.25 -21.95 55.73
CA GLY A 480 4.03 -23.04 56.68
C GLY A 480 2.60 -23.53 56.53
N ASP A 481 2.47 -24.85 56.42
CA ASP A 481 1.23 -25.62 56.33
C ASP A 481 0.13 -25.17 57.30
N ILE A 482 -1.15 -25.35 56.92
CA ILE A 482 -2.17 -26.00 57.76
C ILE A 482 -3.39 -26.36 56.89
N SER A 483 -3.71 -27.64 56.93
CA SER A 483 -4.92 -28.28 56.44
C SER A 483 -6.09 -28.13 57.43
N THR A 484 -7.31 -28.26 56.90
CA THR A 484 -8.59 -28.63 57.58
C THR A 484 -9.25 -27.60 58.51
N ARG A 485 -10.47 -27.16 58.15
CA ARG A 485 -11.71 -27.36 58.93
C ARG A 485 -12.96 -26.88 58.18
N ASP A 486 -14.00 -27.71 58.28
CA ASP A 486 -15.36 -27.50 57.81
C ASP A 486 -16.17 -26.53 58.69
N GLU A 487 -17.20 -25.97 58.04
CA GLU A 487 -18.55 -25.58 58.51
C GLU A 487 -18.98 -24.10 58.41
N PRO A 488 -20.29 -23.88 58.10
CA PRO A 488 -20.82 -22.65 57.50
C PRO A 488 -21.45 -21.71 58.54
N ASN A 489 -21.57 -20.42 58.23
CA ASN A 489 -22.55 -19.56 58.90
C ASN A 489 -23.08 -18.46 57.97
N ASN A 490 -24.41 -18.34 58.03
CA ASN A 490 -25.26 -17.31 57.43
C ASN A 490 -25.16 -15.97 58.20
N GLU A 491 -25.76 -14.95 57.57
CA GLU A 491 -26.07 -13.59 58.08
C GLU A 491 -24.89 -12.60 57.99
N THR A 492 -24.98 -11.39 57.42
CA THR A 492 -26.08 -10.43 57.38
C THR A 492 -25.84 -9.36 56.29
N GLU A 493 -26.91 -8.67 55.91
CA GLU A 493 -27.00 -7.58 54.94
C GLU A 493 -26.22 -6.29 55.28
N SER A 494 -26.14 -5.44 54.25
CA SER A 494 -25.98 -3.97 54.26
C SER A 494 -24.56 -3.41 54.43
N PHE A 495 -24.04 -2.80 53.36
CA PHE A 495 -23.63 -1.38 53.32
C PHE A 495 -23.15 -1.03 51.90
N ILE A 496 -24.07 -0.48 51.10
CA ILE A 496 -23.78 0.38 49.96
C ILE A 496 -23.79 1.81 50.52
N GLN A 497 -22.67 2.55 50.43
CA GLN A 497 -22.67 3.94 49.93
C GLN A 497 -21.27 4.61 49.92
N TYR A 498 -20.98 5.16 48.73
CA TYR A 498 -20.15 6.33 48.38
C TYR A 498 -18.63 6.33 48.67
N PHE A 499 -17.83 6.46 47.59
CA PHE A 499 -17.28 7.77 47.20
C PHE A 499 -16.87 7.78 45.71
N ILE A 500 -17.39 8.78 44.97
CA ILE A 500 -17.03 9.15 43.60
C ILE A 500 -16.06 10.34 43.69
N PRO A 501 -15.03 10.41 42.84
CA PRO A 501 -14.66 11.70 42.25
C PRO A 501 -14.75 11.68 40.72
N THR A 502 -15.55 12.63 40.26
CA THR A 502 -15.68 13.30 38.96
C THR A 502 -14.50 13.22 37.99
N TYR A 503 -14.80 12.90 36.73
CA TYR A 503 -13.98 13.29 35.57
C TYR A 503 -14.72 14.33 34.74
N ASP A 504 -13.99 15.42 34.42
CA ASP A 504 -14.38 16.57 33.61
C ASP A 504 -14.93 16.19 32.22
N THR A 505 -16.19 16.56 31.97
CA THR A 505 -16.81 16.62 30.64
C THR A 505 -16.75 18.06 30.13
N ALA A 506 -15.77 18.36 29.27
CA ALA A 506 -15.75 19.62 28.52
C ALA A 506 -15.20 19.38 27.11
N ARG A 507 -16.07 18.93 26.19
CA ARG A 507 -16.09 19.24 24.74
C ARG A 507 -17.00 18.28 23.96
N ILE A 508 -18.30 18.39 24.14
CA ILE A 508 -19.28 18.04 23.09
C ILE A 508 -20.43 19.04 23.21
N ASP A 509 -20.22 20.27 22.74
CA ASP A 509 -21.29 21.20 22.41
C ASP A 509 -21.01 21.73 21.00
N SER A 510 -21.74 21.20 20.05
CA SER A 510 -22.17 21.78 18.76
C SER A 510 -22.43 20.64 17.79
N VAL A 511 -23.69 20.21 17.73
CA VAL A 511 -24.45 19.70 16.59
C VAL A 511 -25.61 18.91 17.20
N ASN A 512 -26.67 19.63 17.58
CA ASN A 512 -28.04 19.12 17.71
C ASN A 512 -28.97 20.34 17.85
N GLU A 513 -29.06 21.11 16.76
CA GLU A 513 -30.23 21.93 16.49
C GLU A 513 -30.94 21.34 15.27
N ILE A 514 -32.25 21.50 15.27
CA ILE A 514 -33.22 21.14 14.22
C ILE A 514 -33.82 19.73 14.36
N ASN A 515 -34.76 19.60 15.30
CA ASN A 515 -36.13 19.13 14.99
C ASN A 515 -37.04 19.29 16.22
N LYS A 516 -37.83 20.36 16.22
CA LYS A 516 -39.07 20.47 17.02
C LYS A 516 -40.20 20.82 16.06
N GLN A 517 -41.13 19.88 15.88
CA GLN A 517 -42.51 20.19 15.47
C GLN A 517 -43.32 20.65 16.69
N PRO A 518 -44.39 21.42 16.45
CA PRO A 518 -45.62 21.21 17.20
C PRO A 518 -46.86 21.08 16.28
N GLU A 519 -47.85 20.31 16.75
CA GLU A 519 -49.16 20.07 16.13
C GLU A 519 -50.15 21.24 16.32
N ASP A 520 -50.96 21.41 15.27
CA ASP A 520 -52.39 21.78 15.15
C ASP A 520 -53.01 22.99 15.87
N THR A 521 -53.61 23.91 15.08
CA THR A 521 -55.09 24.07 14.99
C THR A 521 -55.54 25.11 13.94
N LEU A 522 -56.60 24.73 13.21
CA LEU A 522 -57.72 25.49 12.62
C LEU A 522 -57.57 26.43 11.38
N SER A 523 -58.42 26.10 10.39
CA SER A 523 -59.40 26.94 9.65
C SER A 523 -59.16 27.21 8.15
N THR A 524 -60.08 26.63 7.34
CA THR A 524 -60.78 27.18 6.16
C THR A 524 -59.97 27.82 5.03
N ASP A 525 -59.95 27.19 3.84
CA ASP A 525 -60.89 27.55 2.76
C ASP A 525 -60.72 26.70 1.49
N THR A 526 -61.86 26.57 0.81
CA THR A 526 -62.23 25.92 -0.46
C THR A 526 -61.29 26.14 -1.66
N HIS A 527 -61.08 25.10 -2.48
CA HIS A 527 -61.65 24.99 -3.84
C HIS A 527 -61.16 23.74 -4.63
N SER A 528 -62.13 22.83 -4.89
CA SER A 528 -62.47 22.18 -6.17
C SER A 528 -61.46 21.45 -7.08
N LEU A 529 -61.89 20.20 -7.39
CA LEU A 529 -61.95 19.52 -8.72
C LEU A 529 -60.66 18.82 -9.21
N THR A 530 -60.62 17.55 -9.70
CA THR A 530 -61.62 16.55 -10.12
C THR A 530 -60.90 15.20 -10.32
N LEU A 531 -61.54 14.09 -9.89
CA LEU A 531 -61.76 12.77 -10.54
C LEU A 531 -60.77 12.31 -11.64
N GLN A 532 -60.20 11.08 -11.64
CA GLN A 532 -60.85 9.75 -11.81
C GLN A 532 -59.75 8.67 -11.54
N ASN A 533 -59.93 7.67 -10.64
CA ASN A 533 -60.47 6.31 -10.85
C ASN A 533 -60.11 5.70 -12.24
N GLU A 534 -59.65 4.46 -12.41
CA GLU A 534 -59.88 3.22 -11.66
C GLU A 534 -59.06 2.07 -12.30
N SER A 535 -58.79 1.01 -11.52
CA SER A 535 -58.80 -0.46 -11.85
C SER A 535 -58.14 -1.00 -13.13
N ASP A 536 -57.68 -2.25 -13.26
CA ASP A 536 -57.43 -3.42 -12.42
C ASP A 536 -56.57 -4.37 -13.30
N LEU A 537 -55.71 -5.17 -12.63
CA LEU A 537 -55.16 -6.54 -12.89
C LEU A 537 -55.65 -7.39 -14.10
N PRO A 538 -55.09 -8.60 -14.42
CA PRO A 538 -53.79 -9.26 -14.08
C PRO A 538 -53.15 -10.13 -15.24
N ASN A 539 -52.05 -10.83 -14.89
CA ASN A 539 -51.59 -12.17 -15.36
C ASN A 539 -50.78 -12.37 -16.66
N GLY A 540 -49.75 -13.24 -16.56
CA GLY A 540 -49.12 -14.01 -17.64
C GLY A 540 -47.58 -14.07 -17.59
N THR A 541 -46.96 -15.12 -17.02
CA THR A 541 -46.24 -16.24 -17.71
C THR A 541 -45.03 -15.83 -18.55
N ALA A 542 -43.78 -16.13 -18.14
CA ALA A 542 -43.00 -17.37 -18.36
C ALA A 542 -42.31 -17.46 -19.76
N GLU A 543 -41.04 -17.93 -19.74
CA GLU A 543 -40.10 -18.20 -20.87
C GLU A 543 -39.47 -16.94 -21.50
N VAL A 544 -38.13 -16.79 -21.66
CA VAL A 544 -37.01 -17.68 -22.00
C VAL A 544 -35.73 -17.25 -21.26
#